data_AF-A0A4V0Z1U2-F1
#
_entry.id   AF-A0A4V0Z1U2-F1
#
_cell.length_a   1.000
_cell.length_b   1.000
_cell.length_c   1.000
_cell.angle_alpha   90.00
_cell.angle_beta   90.00
_cell.angle_gamma   90.00
#
_symmetry.space_group_name_H-M   'P 1'
#
loop_
_entity.id
_entity.type
_entity.pdbx_description
1 polymer ?
#
loop_
_entity_poly.entity_id
_entity_poly.type
_entity_poly.pdbx_seq_one_letter_code
_entity_poly.pdbx_strand_id
1 'polypeptide(L)'
;MRKIGTALLIVVTAAALTACTGQNNAPAPTPSASSTGPIYPDLDQFTPAPEGLIDEDSGETHGPRPVPTWDDESRESATAAAVAVMTAYARPDLPFEQWWAGLQPLLDNKATQDYAYMDPARIVATSVTGPAVITDDTSAYVAFVDVPTNAGTYGVVLSRADADSPWLAGRFILPEGVN
;
A
#
# COMPACT_ATOMS: atom_id res chain seq x y z
N MET A 1 -14.55 7.21 -45.31
CA MET A 1 -15.55 8.05 -46.01
C MET A 1 -16.25 7.22 -47.07
N ARG A 2 -17.50 6.80 -46.84
CA ARG A 2 -18.39 6.19 -47.84
C ARG A 2 -19.79 6.75 -47.62
N LYS A 3 -20.42 7.12 -48.73
CA LYS A 3 -21.54 8.05 -48.91
C LYS A 3 -22.92 7.40 -48.74
N ILE A 4 -23.80 8.15 -48.05
CA ILE A 4 -25.16 8.59 -48.43
C ILE A 4 -26.29 7.55 -48.54
N GLY A 5 -27.46 7.89 -47.95
CA GLY A 5 -28.75 7.32 -48.32
C GLY A 5 -29.93 7.68 -47.41
N THR A 6 -30.27 8.96 -47.29
CA THR A 6 -31.51 9.46 -46.65
C THR A 6 -32.72 9.18 -47.54
N ALA A 7 -33.83 8.68 -46.99
CA ALA A 7 -35.14 8.75 -47.64
C ALA A 7 -36.27 8.91 -46.60
N LEU A 8 -36.83 10.11 -46.60
CA LEU A 8 -38.02 10.56 -45.88
C LEU A 8 -39.23 10.31 -46.80
N LEU A 9 -40.38 9.86 -46.28
CA LEU A 9 -41.65 10.06 -46.97
C LEU A 9 -42.82 10.13 -45.97
N ILE A 10 -43.45 11.30 -45.99
CA ILE A 10 -44.62 11.75 -45.25
C ILE A 10 -45.87 11.35 -46.06
N VAL A 11 -46.92 10.87 -45.39
CA VAL A 11 -48.29 10.92 -45.95
C VAL A 11 -49.24 11.43 -44.87
N VAL A 12 -49.80 12.61 -45.13
CA VAL A 12 -50.90 13.24 -44.40
C VAL A 12 -52.13 13.17 -45.29
N THR A 13 -53.25 12.66 -44.78
CA THR A 13 -54.58 12.82 -45.39
C THR A 13 -55.64 12.99 -44.31
N ALA A 14 -56.53 13.96 -44.52
CA ALA A 14 -57.43 14.56 -43.55
C ALA A 14 -58.92 14.19 -43.77
N ALA A 15 -59.70 14.45 -42.70
CA ALA A 15 -61.12 14.81 -42.63
C ALA A 15 -62.22 13.72 -42.82
N ALA A 16 -63.09 13.53 -41.81
CA ALA A 16 -64.39 14.23 -41.65
C ALA A 16 -65.23 13.65 -40.48
N LEU A 17 -66.04 14.51 -39.84
CA LEU A 17 -66.91 14.21 -38.69
C LEU A 17 -68.22 13.53 -39.10
N THR A 18 -68.74 12.62 -38.25
CA THR A 18 -70.19 12.45 -38.03
C THR A 18 -70.48 11.74 -36.69
N ALA A 19 -71.54 12.20 -36.03
CA ALA A 19 -71.94 11.92 -34.64
C ALA A 19 -72.75 10.61 -34.47
N CYS A 20 -72.75 10.04 -33.25
CA CYS A 20 -73.91 9.93 -32.34
C CYS A 20 -73.76 8.83 -31.26
N THR A 21 -73.86 9.29 -30.00
CA THR A 21 -74.57 8.71 -28.84
C THR A 21 -74.25 7.29 -28.34
N GLY A 22 -73.78 7.25 -27.08
CA GLY A 22 -74.39 6.40 -26.03
C GLY A 22 -73.64 5.14 -25.62
N GLN A 23 -72.84 5.22 -24.55
CA GLN A 23 -72.83 4.22 -23.48
C GLN A 23 -72.07 4.78 -22.27
N ASN A 24 -72.78 5.08 -21.18
CA ASN A 24 -72.17 5.32 -19.87
C ASN A 24 -71.62 3.98 -19.34
N ASN A 25 -70.36 3.66 -19.62
CA ASN A 25 -69.63 2.62 -18.91
C ASN A 25 -68.81 3.29 -17.80
N ALA A 26 -69.25 3.11 -16.55
CA ALA A 26 -68.40 3.37 -15.40
C ALA A 26 -67.13 2.50 -15.52
N PRO A 27 -65.91 3.06 -15.32
CA PRO A 27 -64.72 2.22 -15.28
C PRO A 27 -64.80 1.32 -14.05
N ALA A 28 -64.74 0.00 -14.28
CA ALA A 28 -64.49 -0.97 -13.23
C ALA A 28 -63.14 -0.66 -12.55
N PRO A 29 -63.00 -0.86 -11.23
CA PRO A 29 -61.70 -0.69 -10.59
C PRO A 29 -60.69 -1.65 -11.23
N THR A 30 -59.65 -1.09 -11.83
CA THR A 30 -58.50 -1.84 -12.34
C THR A 30 -57.92 -2.66 -11.18
N PRO A 31 -57.77 -3.99 -11.28
CA PRO A 31 -56.97 -4.72 -10.31
C PRO A 31 -55.53 -4.19 -10.40
N SER A 32 -55.00 -3.65 -9.30
CA SER A 32 -53.59 -3.36 -9.18
C SER A 32 -52.82 -4.66 -9.42
N ALA A 33 -52.10 -4.73 -10.54
CA ALA A 33 -51.12 -5.79 -10.74
C ALA A 33 -50.02 -5.60 -9.69
N SER A 34 -50.02 -6.44 -8.66
CA SER A 34 -48.87 -6.57 -7.77
C SER A 34 -47.68 -7.02 -8.61
N SER A 35 -46.69 -6.13 -8.77
CA SER A 35 -45.40 -6.50 -9.36
C SER A 35 -44.68 -7.44 -8.39
N THR A 36 -44.82 -8.75 -8.57
CA THR A 36 -44.01 -9.74 -7.87
C THR A 36 -42.59 -9.72 -8.46
N GLY A 37 -41.78 -8.77 -7.98
CA GLY A 37 -40.34 -8.83 -8.18
C GLY A 37 -39.72 -10.00 -7.40
N PRO A 38 -38.47 -10.39 -7.71
CA PRO A 38 -37.76 -11.38 -6.92
C PRO A 38 -37.72 -10.97 -5.44
N ILE A 39 -38.06 -11.91 -4.56
CA ILE A 39 -37.93 -11.74 -3.11
C ILE A 39 -36.43 -11.85 -2.79
N TYR A 40 -35.78 -10.71 -2.54
CA TYR A 40 -34.44 -10.70 -1.97
C TYR A 40 -34.55 -10.94 -0.46
N PRO A 41 -33.69 -11.82 0.11
CA PRO A 41 -33.61 -11.93 1.56
C PRO A 41 -33.17 -10.59 2.14
N ASP A 42 -33.76 -10.22 3.27
CA ASP A 42 -33.32 -9.06 4.05
C ASP A 42 -31.87 -9.27 4.48
N LEU A 43 -30.93 -8.45 4.02
CA LEU A 43 -29.51 -8.66 4.35
C LEU A 43 -29.19 -8.23 5.79
N ASP A 44 -30.02 -7.39 6.40
CA ASP A 44 -29.84 -6.90 7.77
C ASP A 44 -30.10 -8.00 8.82
N GLN A 45 -30.66 -9.15 8.40
CA GLN A 45 -30.88 -10.32 9.27
C GLN A 45 -29.62 -11.16 9.48
N PHE A 46 -28.54 -10.92 8.72
CA PHE A 46 -27.28 -11.64 8.81
C PHE A 46 -26.23 -10.82 9.55
N THR A 47 -25.48 -11.46 10.44
CA THR A 47 -24.27 -10.86 11.02
C THR A 47 -23.25 -10.61 9.89
N PRO A 48 -22.73 -9.38 9.71
CA PRO A 48 -21.67 -9.12 8.75
C PRO A 48 -20.45 -10.00 9.02
N ALA A 49 -19.73 -10.37 7.97
CA ALA A 49 -18.42 -10.99 8.16
C ALA A 49 -17.52 -10.03 8.97
N PRO A 50 -16.68 -10.54 9.89
CA PRO A 50 -15.74 -9.69 10.60
C PRO A 50 -14.83 -8.96 9.61
N GLU A 51 -14.54 -7.69 9.89
CA GLU A 51 -13.65 -6.88 9.06
C GLU A 51 -12.19 -7.35 9.23
N GLY A 52 -11.51 -7.66 8.12
CA GLY A 52 -10.11 -8.08 8.12
C GLY A 52 -9.84 -9.30 7.24
N LEU A 53 -8.58 -9.71 7.20
CA LEU A 53 -8.17 -10.99 6.60
C LEU A 53 -8.16 -12.06 7.69
N ILE A 54 -8.81 -13.18 7.41
CA ILE A 54 -8.76 -14.35 8.29
C ILE A 54 -7.46 -15.09 7.95
N ASP A 55 -6.61 -15.30 8.94
CA ASP A 55 -5.49 -16.22 8.80
C ASP A 55 -6.03 -17.64 8.81
N GLU A 56 -5.83 -18.36 7.69
CA GLU A 56 -6.35 -19.73 7.51
C GLU A 56 -5.71 -20.74 8.47
N ASP A 57 -4.48 -20.49 8.95
CA ASP A 57 -3.77 -21.39 9.86
C ASP A 57 -4.16 -21.17 11.33
N SER A 58 -4.39 -19.92 11.74
CA SER A 58 -4.72 -19.56 13.13
C SER A 58 -6.22 -19.36 13.38
N GLY A 59 -7.01 -19.09 12.35
CA GLY A 59 -8.42 -18.69 12.45
C GLY A 59 -8.61 -17.29 13.03
N GLU A 60 -7.54 -16.53 13.27
CA GLU A 60 -7.60 -15.17 13.76
C GLU A 60 -7.95 -14.19 12.64
N THR A 61 -8.76 -13.18 12.95
CA THR A 61 -9.03 -12.08 12.03
C THR A 61 -8.02 -10.97 12.29
N HIS A 62 -7.17 -10.69 11.31
CA HIS A 62 -6.27 -9.55 11.34
C HIS A 62 -6.93 -8.36 10.63
N GLY A 63 -7.10 -7.27 11.36
CA GLY A 63 -7.57 -6.01 10.80
C GLY A 63 -6.61 -5.47 9.73
N PRO A 64 -7.08 -4.53 8.87
CA PRO A 64 -6.20 -3.87 7.91
C PRO A 64 -5.00 -3.24 8.61
N ARG A 65 -3.79 -3.60 8.18
CA ARG A 65 -2.57 -2.94 8.66
C ARG A 65 -2.56 -1.47 8.21
N PRO A 66 -2.11 -0.54 9.05
CA PRO A 66 -2.06 0.87 8.68
C PRO A 66 -1.11 1.08 7.51
N VAL A 67 -1.60 1.78 6.48
CA VAL A 67 -0.80 2.10 5.30
C VAL A 67 0.18 3.21 5.67
N PRO A 68 1.49 3.00 5.50
CA PRO A 68 2.47 4.03 5.80
C PRO A 68 2.35 5.25 4.87
N THR A 69 2.52 6.42 5.45
CA THR A 69 2.63 7.72 4.78
C THR A 69 4.05 8.29 4.91
N TRP A 70 4.38 9.27 4.08
CA TRP A 70 5.68 9.96 4.10
C TRP A 70 5.58 11.35 4.72
N ASP A 71 5.08 11.36 5.95
CA ASP A 71 5.04 12.52 6.83
C ASP A 71 6.40 12.79 7.49
N ASP A 72 6.49 13.91 8.21
CA ASP A 72 7.73 14.32 8.86
C ASP A 72 8.19 13.34 9.94
N GLU A 73 7.25 12.69 10.65
CA GLU A 73 7.56 11.65 11.64
C GLU A 73 8.14 10.39 10.99
N SER A 74 7.59 9.94 9.86
CA SER A 74 8.12 8.81 9.10
C SER A 74 9.53 9.10 8.55
N ARG A 75 9.80 10.34 8.12
CA ARG A 75 11.14 10.76 7.68
C ARG A 75 12.13 10.81 8.84
N GLU A 76 11.73 11.37 9.98
CA GLU A 76 12.56 11.42 11.18
C GLU A 76 12.90 10.01 11.67
N SER A 77 11.89 9.13 11.78
CA SER A 77 12.10 7.74 12.19
C SER A 77 13.00 6.95 11.22
N ALA A 78 12.86 7.16 9.91
CA ALA A 78 13.73 6.52 8.91
C ALA A 78 15.19 6.99 9.04
N THR A 79 15.43 8.30 9.16
CA THR A 79 16.80 8.83 9.34
C THR A 79 17.41 8.40 10.66
N ALA A 80 16.63 8.37 11.75
CA ALA A 80 17.07 7.88 13.05
C ALA A 80 17.45 6.39 13.00
N ALA A 81 16.63 5.56 12.34
CA ALA A 81 16.92 4.15 12.15
C ALA A 81 18.19 3.93 11.30
N ALA A 82 18.38 4.72 10.23
CA ALA A 82 19.59 4.66 9.40
C ALA A 82 20.85 4.99 10.21
N VAL A 83 20.80 6.02 11.07
CA VAL A 83 21.93 6.37 11.95
C VAL A 83 22.17 5.29 12.99
N ALA A 84 21.12 4.74 13.61
CA ALA A 84 21.23 3.68 14.61
C ALA A 84 21.91 2.43 14.03
N VAL A 85 21.44 1.97 12.86
CA VAL A 85 21.97 0.77 12.22
C VAL A 85 23.38 0.99 11.68
N MET A 86 23.70 2.17 11.13
CA MET A 86 25.07 2.50 10.71
C MET A 86 26.02 2.61 11.90
N THR A 87 25.56 3.12 13.03
CA THR A 87 26.35 3.18 14.28
C THR A 87 26.64 1.79 14.83
N ALA A 88 25.67 0.87 14.76
CA ALA A 88 25.88 -0.53 15.12
C ALA A 88 26.84 -1.24 14.14
N TYR A 89 26.70 -0.97 12.84
CA TYR A 89 27.54 -1.54 11.79
C TYR A 89 29.00 -1.06 11.88
N ALA A 90 29.24 0.24 12.07
CA ALA A 90 30.57 0.89 12.08
C ALA A 90 31.39 0.63 13.36
N ARG A 91 31.50 -0.64 13.78
CA ARG A 91 32.22 -1.07 14.99
C ARG A 91 33.25 -2.17 14.68
N PRO A 92 34.28 -1.87 13.87
CA PRO A 92 35.34 -2.83 13.55
C PRO A 92 36.21 -3.22 14.75
N ASP A 93 36.08 -2.49 15.86
CA ASP A 93 36.78 -2.75 17.13
C ASP A 93 36.17 -3.91 17.93
N LEU A 94 34.94 -4.32 17.62
CA LEU A 94 34.23 -5.35 18.38
C LEU A 94 34.47 -6.75 17.81
N PRO A 95 34.54 -7.79 18.65
CA PRO A 95 34.48 -9.17 18.19
C PRO A 95 33.09 -9.46 17.59
N PHE A 96 33.04 -10.39 16.63
CA PHE A 96 31.83 -10.74 15.87
C PHE A 96 30.60 -10.90 16.76
N GLU A 97 30.65 -11.71 17.83
CA GLU A 97 29.49 -11.97 18.70
C GLU A 97 28.89 -10.70 19.32
N GLN A 98 29.75 -9.75 19.74
CA GLN A 98 29.28 -8.50 20.36
C GLN A 98 28.75 -7.52 19.31
N TRP A 99 29.44 -7.42 18.18
CA TRP A 99 28.99 -6.64 17.03
C TRP A 99 27.63 -7.14 16.52
N TRP A 100 27.51 -8.45 16.36
CA TRP A 100 26.33 -9.12 15.84
C TRP A 100 25.13 -8.98 16.78
N ALA A 101 25.33 -9.14 18.09
CA ALA A 101 24.25 -8.92 19.06
C ALA A 101 23.67 -7.50 19.02
N GLY A 102 24.49 -6.50 18.67
CA GLY A 102 24.04 -5.12 18.49
C GLY A 102 23.40 -4.86 17.12
N LEU A 103 23.90 -5.49 16.07
CA LEU A 103 23.46 -5.23 14.70
C LEU A 103 22.22 -6.04 14.30
N GLN A 104 22.20 -7.35 14.60
CA GLN A 104 21.19 -8.29 14.13
C GLN A 104 19.74 -7.82 14.36
N PRO A 105 19.35 -7.24 15.52
CA PRO A 105 17.98 -6.80 15.75
C PRO A 105 17.51 -5.65 14.84
N LEU A 106 18.44 -4.96 14.18
CA LEU A 106 18.17 -3.82 13.29
C LEU A 106 18.12 -4.25 11.82
N LEU A 107 18.35 -5.53 11.52
CA LEU A 107 18.38 -6.08 10.18
C LEU A 107 17.08 -6.77 9.84
N ASP A 108 16.71 -6.75 8.57
CA ASP A 108 15.67 -7.65 8.08
C ASP A 108 16.17 -9.11 8.03
N ASN A 109 15.26 -10.05 7.77
CA ASN A 109 15.61 -11.48 7.70
C ASN A 109 16.67 -11.79 6.63
N LYS A 110 16.66 -11.07 5.51
CA LYS A 110 17.59 -11.29 4.41
C LYS A 110 18.98 -10.76 4.78
N ALA A 111 19.07 -9.53 5.26
CA ALA A 111 20.29 -8.92 5.73
C ALA A 111 20.91 -9.73 6.88
N THR A 112 20.07 -10.23 7.80
CA THR A 112 20.52 -11.13 8.87
C THR A 112 21.29 -12.34 8.30
N GLN A 113 20.81 -12.95 7.22
CA GLN A 113 21.51 -14.06 6.58
C GLN A 113 22.76 -13.61 5.81
N ASP A 114 22.66 -12.49 5.09
CA ASP A 114 23.76 -11.96 4.27
C ASP A 114 24.97 -11.53 5.12
N TYR A 115 24.75 -11.05 6.35
CA TYR A 115 25.80 -10.52 7.23
C TYR A 115 26.23 -11.46 8.37
N ALA A 116 25.57 -12.60 8.57
CA ALA A 116 25.83 -13.55 9.68
C ALA A 116 27.25 -14.14 9.74
N TYR A 117 28.06 -13.97 8.69
CA TYR A 117 29.42 -14.49 8.62
C TYR A 117 30.44 -13.42 8.22
N MET A 118 30.05 -12.14 8.28
CA MET A 118 30.94 -11.04 7.97
C MET A 118 31.96 -10.84 9.10
N ASP A 119 33.20 -10.51 8.74
CA ASP A 119 34.21 -10.09 9.71
C ASP A 119 34.12 -8.57 9.95
N PRO A 120 33.72 -8.11 11.15
CA PRO A 120 33.60 -6.68 11.43
C PRO A 120 34.93 -5.93 11.32
N ALA A 121 36.08 -6.59 11.50
CA ALA A 121 37.39 -5.95 11.38
C ALA A 121 37.69 -5.44 9.94
N ARG A 122 36.91 -5.89 8.95
CA ARG A 122 37.00 -5.44 7.55
C ARG A 122 36.21 -4.16 7.27
N ILE A 123 35.40 -3.69 8.22
CA ILE A 123 34.61 -2.47 8.08
C ILE A 123 35.55 -1.27 8.22
N VAL A 124 35.58 -0.40 7.22
CA VAL A 124 36.44 0.79 7.21
C VAL A 124 35.84 1.96 8.00
N ALA A 125 34.52 2.03 8.12
CA ALA A 125 33.84 3.03 8.92
C ALA A 125 33.92 2.72 10.43
N THR A 126 34.19 3.72 11.24
CA THR A 126 34.23 3.61 12.71
C THR A 126 33.25 4.56 13.41
N SER A 127 32.74 5.57 12.70
CA SER A 127 31.78 6.52 13.26
C SER A 127 30.96 7.23 12.18
N VAL A 128 29.73 7.57 12.55
CA VAL A 128 28.87 8.51 11.79
C VAL A 128 29.35 9.93 12.07
N THR A 129 29.47 10.76 11.04
CA THR A 129 30.09 12.09 11.11
C THR A 129 29.13 13.24 10.83
N GLY A 130 27.89 12.96 10.43
CA GLY A 130 26.93 13.98 10.05
C GLY A 130 25.48 13.49 10.04
N PRO A 131 24.52 14.37 9.74
CA PRO A 131 23.12 14.01 9.64
C PRO A 131 22.90 13.09 8.44
N ALA A 132 22.00 12.12 8.62
CA ALA A 132 21.56 11.25 7.54
C ALA A 132 20.56 11.98 6.62
N VAL A 133 20.57 11.67 5.34
CA VAL A 133 19.74 12.33 4.31
C VAL A 133 18.99 11.28 3.51
N ILE A 134 17.67 11.41 3.40
CA ILE A 134 16.86 10.55 2.53
C ILE A 134 17.11 10.96 1.08
N THR A 135 17.49 9.99 0.24
CA THR A 135 17.81 10.21 -1.18
C THR A 135 16.71 9.76 -2.13
N ASP A 136 15.82 8.87 -1.67
CA ASP A 136 14.64 8.42 -2.41
C ASP A 136 13.44 8.31 -1.46
N ASP A 137 12.37 9.02 -1.80
CA ASP A 137 11.11 9.12 -1.07
C ASP A 137 9.89 8.63 -1.89
N THR A 138 10.13 7.88 -2.97
CA THR A 138 9.07 7.39 -3.87
C THR A 138 8.18 6.31 -3.24
N SER A 139 8.63 5.68 -2.15
CA SER A 139 7.91 4.62 -1.44
C SER A 139 7.88 4.89 0.06
N ALA A 140 6.70 4.80 0.67
CA ALA A 140 6.56 4.89 2.11
C ALA A 140 6.95 3.60 2.86
N TYR A 141 7.28 2.52 2.13
CA TYR A 141 7.69 1.23 2.68
C TYR A 141 9.20 1.02 2.63
N VAL A 142 9.92 1.78 1.80
CA VAL A 142 11.36 1.62 1.57
C VAL A 142 12.00 2.99 1.58
N ALA A 143 13.01 3.18 2.42
CA ALA A 143 13.81 4.41 2.45
C ALA A 143 15.22 4.14 1.96
N PHE A 144 15.72 5.01 1.10
CA PHE A 144 17.14 5.09 0.77
C PHE A 144 17.73 6.27 1.53
N VAL A 145 18.72 6.00 2.37
CA VAL A 145 19.29 7.00 3.27
C VAL A 145 20.80 7.01 3.16
N ASP A 146 21.35 8.18 2.87
CA ASP A 146 22.78 8.42 2.89
C ASP A 146 23.21 8.81 4.31
N VAL A 147 24.19 8.09 4.84
CA VAL A 147 24.76 8.29 6.18
C VAL A 147 26.24 8.65 6.05
N PRO A 148 26.62 9.91 6.33
CA PRO A 148 28.03 10.32 6.33
C PRO A 148 28.81 9.61 7.43
N THR A 149 29.94 9.01 7.08
CA THR A 149 30.88 8.39 8.03
C THR A 149 32.29 8.91 7.84
N ASN A 150 33.19 8.57 8.76
CA ASN A 150 34.62 8.90 8.63
C ASN A 150 35.32 8.18 7.47
N ALA A 151 34.68 7.18 6.84
CA ALA A 151 35.19 6.46 5.67
C ALA A 151 34.43 6.79 4.37
N GLY A 152 33.62 7.86 4.37
CA GLY A 152 32.77 8.26 3.24
C GLY A 152 31.27 8.11 3.54
N THR A 153 30.43 8.42 2.56
CA THR A 153 28.98 8.29 2.69
C THR A 153 28.54 6.87 2.38
N TYR A 154 27.91 6.21 3.36
CA TYR A 154 27.29 4.91 3.17
C TYR A 154 25.83 5.09 2.80
N GLY A 155 25.34 4.36 1.80
CA GLY A 155 23.92 4.23 1.54
C GLY A 155 23.32 3.13 2.41
N VAL A 156 22.18 3.37 3.05
CA VAL A 156 21.44 2.38 3.83
C VAL A 156 20.05 2.24 3.22
N VAL A 157 19.69 1.01 2.86
CA VAL A 157 18.34 0.67 2.40
C VAL A 157 17.55 0.12 3.57
N LEU A 158 16.50 0.82 3.96
CA LEU A 158 15.60 0.44 5.05
C LEU A 158 14.25 0.00 4.49
N SER A 159 13.59 -0.92 5.18
CA SER A 159 12.21 -1.33 4.88
C SER A 159 11.38 -1.47 6.15
N ARG A 160 10.06 -1.25 6.04
CA ARG A 160 9.07 -1.50 7.10
C ARG A 160 7.86 -2.25 6.53
N ALA A 161 7.17 -3.03 7.36
CA ALA A 161 6.02 -3.82 6.93
C ALA A 161 4.71 -3.01 6.86
N ASP A 162 4.56 -2.01 7.71
CA ASP A 162 3.41 -1.12 7.83
C ASP A 162 3.82 0.18 8.56
N ALA A 163 2.87 1.09 8.80
CA ALA A 163 3.15 2.39 9.43
C ALA A 163 3.73 2.29 10.86
N ASP A 164 3.32 1.26 11.61
CA ASP A 164 3.69 1.07 13.02
C ASP A 164 4.94 0.17 13.19
N SER A 165 5.33 -0.51 12.11
CA SER A 165 6.49 -1.40 12.10
C SER A 165 7.80 -0.61 12.15
N PRO A 166 8.82 -1.14 12.84
CA PRO A 166 10.14 -0.53 12.84
C PRO A 166 10.78 -0.59 11.45
N TRP A 167 11.66 0.37 11.19
CA TRP A 167 12.57 0.33 10.05
C TRP A 167 13.67 -0.70 10.28
N LEU A 168 13.81 -1.64 9.36
CA LEU A 168 14.86 -2.65 9.35
C LEU A 168 15.76 -2.46 8.14
N ALA A 169 17.07 -2.58 8.33
CA ALA A 169 18.04 -2.46 7.26
C ALA A 169 18.12 -3.75 6.44
N GLY A 170 17.98 -3.60 5.12
CA GLY A 170 18.13 -4.70 4.17
C GLY A 170 19.48 -4.72 3.47
N ARG A 171 20.18 -3.57 3.39
CA ARG A 171 21.46 -3.46 2.68
C ARG A 171 22.25 -2.22 3.09
N PHE A 172 23.57 -2.40 3.19
CA PHE A 172 24.56 -1.31 3.19
C PHE A 172 25.24 -1.20 1.82
N ILE A 173 25.33 0.02 1.31
CA ILE A 173 26.00 0.39 0.06
C ILE A 173 27.28 1.12 0.45
N LEU A 174 28.42 0.57 0.04
CA LEU A 174 29.73 1.14 0.33
C LEU A 174 29.90 2.49 -0.38
N PRO A 175 30.67 3.42 0.21
CA PRO A 175 31.04 4.65 -0.47
C PRO A 175 31.80 4.35 -1.76
N GLU A 176 31.63 5.22 -2.75
CA GLU A 176 32.41 5.16 -3.98
C GLU A 176 33.91 5.29 -3.67
N GLY A 177 34.73 4.36 -4.18
CA GLY A 177 36.19 4.42 -4.07
C GLY A 177 36.84 3.71 -2.86
N VAL A 178 36.08 3.01 -2.01
CA VAL A 178 36.64 2.07 -1.01
C VAL A 178 36.58 0.64 -1.54
N ASN A 179 37.73 -0.03 -1.66
CA ASN A 179 37.85 -1.42 -2.13
C ASN A 179 38.86 -2.17 -1.26
#